data_AF-A0A1Y3MYJ8-F1
#
_entry.id   AF-A0A1Y3MYJ8-F1
#
_cell.length_a   1.000
_cell.length_b   1.000
_cell.length_c   1.000
_cell.angle_alpha   90.00
_cell.angle_beta   90.00
_cell.angle_gamma   90.00
#
_symmetry.space_group_name_H-M   'P 1'
#
loop_
_entity.id
_entity.type
_entity.pdbx_description
1 polymer ?
#
loop_
_entity_poly.entity_id
_entity_poly.type
_entity_poly.pdbx_seq_one_letter_code
_entity_poly.pdbx_strand_id
1 'polypeptide(L)'
;LLLSAALVISKASACIPDCWAEKLGYKCCSSENPQVLYQDENGDWSIEDNNWCGILVYDHNLRCARLGYECCKDSNSVVATDKDGFWGVEEGKWC
;
A
#
# COMPACT_ATOMS: atom_id res chain seq x y z
N LEU A 1 -36.66 23.26 0.05
CA LEU A 1 -36.64 21.95 -0.63
C LEU A 1 -35.53 22.01 -1.66
N LEU A 2 -34.60 21.04 -1.58
CA LEU A 2 -33.59 20.68 -2.60
C LEU A 2 -32.39 21.66 -2.68
N LEU A 3 -31.12 21.27 -2.57
CA LEU A 3 -30.45 19.97 -2.51
C LEU A 3 -29.20 20.04 -1.63
N SER A 4 -29.00 18.97 -0.87
CA SER A 4 -27.80 18.61 -0.14
C SER A 4 -26.56 18.55 -1.02
N ALA A 5 -25.48 19.22 -0.60
CA ALA A 5 -24.13 18.83 -0.94
C ALA A 5 -23.43 18.45 0.37
N ALA A 6 -23.65 17.21 0.82
CA ALA A 6 -22.76 16.63 1.82
C ALA A 6 -21.38 16.52 1.16
N LEU A 7 -20.39 17.21 1.73
CA LEU A 7 -18.98 16.93 1.43
C LEU A 7 -18.74 15.49 1.89
N VAL A 8 -18.79 14.55 0.96
CA VAL A 8 -18.35 13.17 1.23
C VAL A 8 -16.83 13.26 1.26
N ILE A 9 -16.27 13.64 2.41
CA ILE A 9 -14.84 13.44 2.64
C ILE A 9 -14.70 11.95 2.91
N SER A 10 -14.64 11.17 1.83
CA SER A 10 -14.20 9.78 1.89
C SER A 10 -12.71 9.78 2.23
N LYS A 11 -12.35 10.09 3.48
CA LYS A 11 -11.05 9.74 4.04
C LYS A 11 -11.05 8.27 4.39
N ALA A 12 -11.15 7.44 3.37
CA ALA A 12 -10.55 6.12 3.42
C ALA A 12 -9.33 6.23 2.51
N SER A 13 -8.25 6.79 3.04
CA SER A 13 -6.94 6.50 2.49
C SER A 13 -6.57 5.11 3.02
N ALA A 14 -7.24 4.09 2.48
CA ALA A 14 -6.60 2.78 2.45
C ALA A 14 -5.26 3.02 1.78
N CYS A 15 -4.16 2.59 2.40
CA CYS A 15 -2.86 2.61 1.75
C CYS A 15 -3.02 1.82 0.45
N ILE A 16 -3.25 2.50 -0.68
CA ILE A 16 -3.21 1.85 -1.98
C ILE A 16 -1.73 1.51 -2.13
N PRO A 17 -1.35 0.23 -2.05
CA PRO A 17 0.05 -0.13 -2.15
C PRO A 17 0.56 0.35 -3.51
N ASP A 18 1.57 1.22 -3.50
CA ASP A 18 2.22 1.64 -4.73
C ASP A 18 2.76 0.40 -5.44
N CYS A 19 2.56 0.36 -6.74
CA CYS A 19 3.03 -0.75 -7.54
C CYS A 19 4.54 -0.69 -7.73
N TRP A 20 5.25 -1.47 -6.92
CA TRP A 20 6.70 -1.52 -6.96
C TRP A 20 7.23 -2.07 -8.30
N ALA A 21 6.48 -2.95 -8.96
CA ALA A 21 6.84 -3.57 -10.23
C ALA A 21 6.86 -2.60 -11.42
N GLU A 22 6.08 -1.51 -11.38
CA GLU A 22 6.07 -0.52 -12.46
C GLU A 22 7.42 0.18 -12.64
N LYS A 23 8.16 0.36 -11.54
CA LYS A 23 9.54 0.91 -11.58
C LYS A 23 10.52 0.01 -12.33
N LEU A 24 10.17 -1.26 -12.50
CA LEU A 24 10.92 -2.28 -13.22
C LEU A 24 10.35 -2.55 -14.63
N GLY A 25 9.29 -1.84 -15.04
CA GLY A 25 8.63 -1.99 -16.34
C GLY A 25 7.56 -3.08 -16.38
N TYR A 26 7.10 -3.58 -15.23
CA TYR A 26 6.07 -4.62 -15.13
C TYR A 26 4.78 -4.07 -14.53
N LYS A 27 3.64 -4.70 -14.83
CA LYS A 27 2.35 -4.33 -14.24
C LYS A 27 2.22 -4.87 -12.82
N CYS A 28 1.25 -4.35 -12.07
CA CYS A 28 0.79 -4.99 -10.84
C CYS A 28 -0.16 -6.13 -11.21
N CYS A 29 -0.23 -7.14 -10.35
CA CYS A 29 -1.27 -8.14 -10.47
C CYS A 29 -2.62 -7.48 -10.18
N SER A 30 -3.59 -7.74 -11.06
CA SER A 30 -4.96 -7.24 -10.96
C SER A 30 -5.81 -8.07 -10.00
N SER A 31 -5.43 -9.32 -9.75
CA SER A 31 -6.06 -10.16 -8.73
C SER A 31 -5.83 -9.59 -7.33
N GLU A 32 -6.85 -9.69 -6.48
CA GLU A 32 -6.76 -9.35 -5.05
C GLU A 32 -5.95 -10.40 -4.25
N ASN A 33 -5.87 -11.64 -4.77
CA ASN A 33 -5.14 -12.75 -4.14
C ASN A 33 -4.37 -13.56 -5.20
N PRO A 34 -3.35 -12.97 -5.86
CA PRO A 34 -2.55 -13.66 -6.86
C PRO A 34 -1.68 -14.74 -6.18
N GLN A 35 -1.51 -15.88 -6.85
CA GLN A 35 -0.59 -16.89 -6.38
C GLN A 35 0.85 -16.38 -6.52
N VAL A 36 1.66 -16.50 -5.47
CA VAL A 36 3.09 -16.25 -5.55
C VAL A 36 3.74 -17.38 -6.36
N LEU A 37 4.31 -17.03 -7.51
CA LEU A 37 5.02 -17.96 -8.39
C LEU A 37 6.54 -17.80 -8.30
N TYR A 38 7.00 -16.60 -7.94
CA TYR A 38 8.41 -16.28 -7.79
C TYR A 38 8.58 -15.16 -6.78
N GLN A 39 9.75 -15.11 -6.12
CA GLN A 39 10.07 -14.09 -5.13
C GLN A 39 11.52 -13.67 -5.31
N ASP A 40 11.77 -12.36 -5.28
CA ASP A 40 13.10 -11.76 -5.35
C ASP A 40 13.28 -10.63 -4.33
N GLU A 41 14.35 -9.84 -4.48
CA GLU A 41 14.64 -8.69 -3.62
C GLU A 41 13.63 -7.54 -3.74
N ASN A 42 12.86 -7.49 -4.83
CA ASN A 42 11.87 -6.45 -5.08
C ASN A 42 10.52 -6.81 -4.46
N GLY A 43 10.12 -8.09 -4.58
CA GLY A 43 8.90 -8.60 -3.97
C GLY A 43 8.43 -9.93 -4.55
N ASP A 44 7.13 -10.18 -4.38
CA ASP A 44 6.47 -11.40 -4.82
C ASP A 44 5.86 -11.20 -6.22
N TRP A 45 6.05 -12.17 -7.09
CA TRP A 45 5.64 -12.10 -8.49
C TRP A 45 4.59 -13.16 -8.82
N SER A 46 3.68 -12.81 -9.72
CA SER A 46 2.75 -13.74 -10.36
C SER A 46 2.76 -13.56 -11.88
N ILE A 47 1.96 -14.35 -12.58
CA ILE A 47 1.77 -14.26 -14.03
C ILE A 47 0.28 -14.07 -14.32
N GLU A 48 -0.05 -12.99 -15.02
CA GLU A 48 -1.39 -12.66 -15.53
C GLU A 48 -1.32 -12.38 -17.03
N ASP A 49 -2.25 -12.92 -17.81
CA ASP A 49 -2.27 -12.77 -19.28
C ASP A 49 -0.92 -13.10 -19.95
N ASN A 50 -0.23 -14.13 -19.47
CA ASN A 50 1.13 -14.53 -19.90
C ASN A 50 2.23 -13.48 -19.67
N ASN A 51 2.00 -12.50 -18.79
CA ASN A 51 2.98 -11.47 -18.43
C ASN A 51 3.27 -11.50 -16.93
N TRP A 52 4.52 -11.21 -16.57
CA TRP A 52 4.89 -11.02 -15.16
C TRP A 52 4.20 -9.80 -14.57
N CYS A 53 3.70 -9.97 -13.35
CA CYS A 53 3.12 -8.91 -12.57
C CYS A 53 3.64 -8.93 -11.12
N GLY A 54 3.81 -7.74 -10.54
CA GLY A 54 4.17 -7.59 -9.13
C GLY A 54 2.93 -7.73 -8.26
N ILE A 55 3.01 -8.64 -7.29
CA ILE A 55 1.94 -8.83 -6.32
C ILE A 55 1.95 -7.63 -5.36
N LEU A 56 0.80 -6.98 -5.27
CA LEU A 56 0.55 -5.96 -4.26
C LEU A 56 0.24 -6.68 -2.96
N VAL A 57 1.12 -6.56 -1.97
CA VAL A 57 0.81 -7.08 -0.66
C VAL A 57 -0.04 -6.03 0.06
N TYR A 58 -1.34 -6.29 0.11
CA TYR A 58 -2.31 -5.54 0.91
C TYR A 58 -2.18 -5.92 2.39
N ASP A 59 -0.97 -5.83 2.93
CA ASP A 59 -0.80 -5.86 4.36
C ASP A 59 -0.57 -4.42 4.80
N HIS A 60 -1.54 -3.92 5.55
CA HIS A 60 -1.41 -2.67 6.31
C HIS A 60 -0.14 -2.66 7.20
N ASN A 61 0.50 -3.82 7.43
CA ASN A 61 1.70 -3.97 8.24
C ASN A 61 3.05 -4.02 7.48
N LEU A 62 3.07 -4.19 6.14
CA LEU A 62 4.30 -4.61 5.45
C LEU A 62 5.26 -3.48 5.07
N ARG A 63 4.77 -2.25 4.86
CA ARG A 63 5.64 -1.15 4.40
C ARG A 63 6.52 -0.60 5.54
N CYS A 64 5.95 -0.41 6.74
CA CYS A 64 6.73 0.05 7.89
C CYS A 64 7.71 -1.04 8.37
N ALA A 65 7.28 -2.32 8.39
CA ALA A 65 8.13 -3.42 8.84
C ALA A 65 9.40 -3.59 7.99
N ARG A 66 9.32 -3.39 6.67
CA ARG A 66 10.49 -3.42 5.77
C ARG A 66 11.51 -2.31 6.08
N LEU A 67 11.03 -1.18 6.57
CA LEU A 67 11.85 -0.03 6.96
C LEU A 67 12.32 -0.09 8.42
N GLY A 68 11.93 -1.13 9.16
CA GLY A 68 12.28 -1.32 10.57
C GLY A 68 11.36 -0.60 11.55
N TYR A 69 10.16 -0.20 11.11
CA TYR A 69 9.15 0.48 11.93
C TYR A 69 7.92 -0.40 12.14
N GLU A 70 7.30 -0.32 13.31
CA GLU A 70 5.96 -0.90 13.54
C GLU A 70 4.93 -0.06 12.78
N CYS A 71 3.78 -0.64 12.42
CA CYS A 71 2.71 0.14 11.78
C CYS A 71 1.87 0.85 12.83
N CYS A 72 1.37 2.05 12.49
CA CYS A 72 0.52 2.80 13.42
C CYS A 72 -0.76 2.01 13.66
N LYS A 73 -1.14 1.88 14.93
CA LYS A 73 -2.43 1.28 15.32
C LYS A 73 -3.58 2.15 14.80
N ASP A 74 -3.40 3.46 14.76
CA ASP A 74 -4.31 4.42 14.16
C ASP A 74 -3.74 5.04 12.87
N SER A 75 -4.25 4.57 11.74
CA SER A 75 -3.90 5.08 10.41
C SER A 75 -4.47 6.47 10.08
N ASN A 76 -5.29 7.06 10.96
CA ASN A 76 -5.82 8.41 10.76
C ASN A 76 -4.88 9.51 11.26
N SER A 77 -3.82 9.14 11.99
CA SER A 77 -2.90 10.06 12.66
C SER A 77 -1.65 10.36 11.81
N VAL A 78 -1.85 10.69 10.53
CA VAL A 78 -0.75 11.01 9.60
C VAL A 78 -0.10 12.35 9.97
N VAL A 79 1.18 12.31 10.30
CA VAL A 79 2.01 13.48 10.64
C VAL A 79 3.03 13.82 9.55
N ALA A 80 3.40 12.86 8.70
CA ALA A 80 4.31 13.08 7.59
C ALA A 80 3.95 12.21 6.37
N THR A 81 4.44 12.61 5.20
CA THR A 81 4.28 11.86 3.95
C THR A 81 5.54 12.01 3.11
N ASP A 82 6.06 10.89 2.61
CA ASP A 82 7.23 10.87 1.74
C ASP A 82 7.12 9.76 0.67
N LYS A 83 8.24 9.42 0.02
CA LYS A 83 8.29 8.37 -1.01
C LYS A 83 7.95 6.97 -0.48
N ASP A 84 8.00 6.79 0.84
CA ASP A 84 7.79 5.54 1.55
C ASP A 84 6.39 5.45 2.17
N GLY A 85 5.58 6.51 2.06
CA GLY A 85 4.15 6.49 2.36
C GLY A 85 3.73 7.54 3.37
N PHE A 86 2.70 7.22 4.16
CA PHE A 86 2.21 8.04 5.25
C PHE A 86 2.83 7.56 6.56
N TRP A 87 3.20 8.51 7.41
CA TRP A 87 3.83 8.25 8.69
C TRP A 87 3.03 8.90 9.81
N GLY A 88 2.89 8.20 10.93
CA GLY A 88 2.38 8.68 12.20
C GLY A 88 3.44 8.62 13.30
N VAL A 89 3.08 9.07 14.49
CA VAL A 89 3.90 8.91 15.69
C VAL A 89 3.02 8.43 16.82
N GLU A 90 3.30 7.23 17.32
CA GLU A 90 2.58 6.62 18.44
C GLU A 90 3.56 6.32 19.58
N GLU A 91 3.20 6.74 20.80
CA GLU A 91 4.06 6.55 21.98
C GLU A 91 5.50 7.10 21.79
N GLY A 92 5.65 8.14 20.95
CA GLY A 92 6.94 8.75 20.61
C GLY A 92 7.79 7.97 19.61
N LYS A 93 7.24 6.93 18.97
CA LYS A 93 7.91 6.12 17.93
C LYS A 93 7.29 6.39 16.56
N TRP A 94 8.13 6.35 15.54
CA TRP A 94 7.67 6.40 14.16
C TRP A 94 6.97 5.10 13.80
N CYS A 95 5.86 5.29 13.12
CA CYS A 95 5.06 4.32 12.44
C CYS A 95 4.46 5.02 11.20
#